data_AF-A0A6I2R3N1-F1
#
_entry.id   AF-A0A6I2R3N1-F1
#
_cell.length_a   1.000
_cell.length_b   1.000
_cell.length_c   1.000
_cell.angle_alpha   90.00
_cell.angle_beta   90.00
_cell.angle_gamma   90.00
#
_symmetry.space_group_name_H-M   'P 1'
#
loop_
_entity.id
_entity.type
_entity.pdbx_description
1 polymer ?
#
loop_
_entity_poly.entity_id
_entity_poly.type
_entity_poly.pdbx_seq_one_letter_code
_entity_poly.pdbx_strand_id
1 'polypeptide(L)'
;METKLKKFGTLFIDDKPYQTSDIIVPTELDGRKVEIGDTVPGFEIEWVENHGIYIPRMPLCSHVSYQDLWYMSGKDGIRVSIDHDLYEMRLPTLGYPKKPSPDDRWFEAVKADVEDVWLMEGMKIWAEQEPEEDPFHCRNVVLFTLGRRDRRCPEIRRVGSKDIRAANIGWRPMLECISLDPEQLAPGTPLRVFFGSHTSAYGKLGDVTLYDIVLEELYSISQYDPAGSFIDRKTVIIDRSSIQYLRYDRGE
;
A
#
# COMPACT_ATOMS: atom_id res chain seq x y z
N MET A 1 2.93 -0.64 17.69
CA MET A 1 2.13 -0.52 16.46
C MET A 1 0.69 -0.68 16.90
N GLU A 2 -0.19 0.25 16.54
CA GLU A 2 -1.61 0.21 16.94
C GLU A 2 -2.44 0.25 15.66
N THR A 3 -3.23 -0.78 15.46
CA THR A 3 -4.11 -0.98 14.31
C THR A 3 -5.43 -0.26 14.58
N LYS A 4 -5.86 0.55 13.63
CA LYS A 4 -7.04 1.40 13.77
C LYS A 4 -8.01 1.16 12.63
N LEU A 5 -9.29 1.35 12.92
CA LEU A 5 -10.31 1.44 11.89
C LEU A 5 -10.53 2.91 11.55
N LYS A 6 -10.43 3.24 10.26
CA LYS A 6 -10.68 4.59 9.74
C LYS A 6 -11.71 4.52 8.61
N LYS A 7 -12.53 5.56 8.50
CA LYS A 7 -13.55 5.68 7.46
C LYS A 7 -13.25 6.90 6.62
N PHE A 8 -12.91 6.68 5.36
CA PHE A 8 -12.64 7.72 4.38
C PHE A 8 -12.60 7.12 2.98
N GLY A 9 -12.63 7.97 1.98
CA GLY A 9 -12.70 7.61 0.57
C GLY A 9 -14.02 6.95 0.19
N THR A 10 -14.33 7.05 -1.09
CA THR A 10 -15.51 6.41 -1.68
C THR A 10 -15.14 5.69 -2.96
N LEU A 11 -15.72 4.51 -3.17
CA LEU A 11 -15.60 3.77 -4.42
C LEU A 11 -16.57 4.35 -5.44
N PHE A 12 -16.04 4.75 -6.59
CA PHE A 12 -16.80 5.28 -7.71
C PHE A 12 -16.78 4.30 -8.88
N ILE A 13 -17.94 4.14 -9.54
CA ILE A 13 -18.02 3.51 -10.85
C ILE A 13 -18.75 4.46 -11.79
N ASP A 14 -18.06 4.95 -12.82
CA ASP A 14 -18.52 6.02 -13.72
C ASP A 14 -19.07 7.24 -12.95
N ASP A 15 -18.25 7.77 -12.04
CA ASP A 15 -18.56 8.94 -11.19
C ASP A 15 -19.73 8.77 -10.21
N LYS A 16 -20.27 7.55 -10.05
CA LYS A 16 -21.33 7.24 -9.08
C LYS A 16 -20.76 6.54 -7.86
N PRO A 17 -21.10 6.97 -6.63
CA PRO A 17 -20.62 6.35 -5.41
C PRO A 17 -21.34 5.02 -5.14
N TYR A 18 -20.59 4.03 -4.62
CA TYR A 18 -21.12 2.72 -4.26
C TYR A 18 -20.64 2.26 -2.88
N GLN A 19 -21.50 1.51 -2.17
CA GLN A 19 -21.11 0.84 -0.93
C GLN A 19 -20.33 -0.45 -1.22
N THR A 20 -19.34 -0.72 -0.38
CA THR A 20 -18.41 -1.84 -0.52
C THR A 20 -19.02 -3.10 0.09
N SER A 21 -19.70 -3.91 -0.72
CA SER A 21 -20.17 -5.25 -0.32
C SER A 21 -20.81 -6.04 -1.46
N ASP A 22 -21.42 -5.36 -2.44
CA ASP A 22 -22.32 -5.98 -3.42
C ASP A 22 -21.90 -5.79 -4.89
N ILE A 23 -20.64 -5.42 -5.11
CA ILE A 23 -20.16 -5.03 -6.43
C ILE A 23 -19.45 -6.20 -7.09
N ILE A 24 -20.00 -6.64 -8.23
CA ILE A 24 -19.26 -7.40 -9.23
C ILE A 24 -18.43 -6.37 -10.02
N VAL A 25 -17.12 -6.56 -10.08
CA VAL A 25 -16.25 -5.61 -10.77
C VAL A 25 -16.65 -5.49 -12.25
N PRO A 26 -16.76 -4.28 -12.81
CA PRO A 26 -16.78 -4.11 -14.25
C PRO A 26 -15.51 -4.70 -14.87
N THR A 27 -15.67 -5.38 -15.98
CA THR A 27 -14.56 -5.94 -16.76
C THR A 27 -13.98 -4.88 -17.70
N GLU A 28 -12.76 -5.13 -18.19
CA GLU A 28 -12.15 -4.30 -19.26
C GLU A 28 -13.11 -4.08 -20.45
N LEU A 29 -13.91 -5.09 -20.79
CA LEU A 29 -14.87 -5.04 -21.91
C LEU A 29 -16.05 -4.10 -21.65
N ASP A 30 -16.39 -3.85 -20.39
CA ASP A 30 -17.50 -2.96 -20.03
C ASP A 30 -17.13 -1.49 -20.23
N GLY A 31 -15.83 -1.17 -20.31
CA GLY A 31 -15.32 0.19 -20.49
C GLY A 31 -15.63 1.14 -19.33
N ARG A 32 -16.12 0.61 -18.21
CA ARG A 32 -16.49 1.39 -17.02
C ARG A 32 -15.26 1.72 -16.19
N LYS A 33 -15.24 2.92 -15.62
CA LYS A 33 -14.12 3.41 -14.82
C LYS A 33 -14.38 3.12 -13.35
N VAL A 34 -13.47 2.40 -12.69
CA VAL A 34 -13.54 2.10 -11.26
C VAL A 34 -12.43 2.87 -10.55
N GLU A 35 -12.79 3.69 -9.57
CA GLU A 35 -11.84 4.57 -8.89
C GLU A 35 -12.17 4.71 -7.40
N ILE A 36 -11.17 5.11 -6.62
CA ILE A 36 -11.36 5.57 -5.25
C ILE A 36 -11.09 7.07 -5.24
N GLY A 37 -12.05 7.84 -4.74
CA GLY A 37 -11.95 9.29 -4.65
C GLY A 37 -12.39 9.79 -3.27
N ASP A 38 -12.64 11.10 -3.19
CA ASP A 38 -13.04 11.80 -1.96
C ASP A 38 -14.24 11.17 -1.25
N THR A 39 -14.29 11.38 0.06
CA THR A 39 -15.31 10.82 0.93
C THR A 39 -16.69 11.41 0.62
N VAL A 40 -17.63 10.55 0.26
CA VAL A 40 -19.06 10.88 0.19
C VAL A 40 -19.76 10.33 1.45
N PRO A 41 -20.44 11.17 2.25
CA PRO A 41 -21.14 10.73 3.45
C PRO A 41 -22.10 9.55 3.19
N GLY A 42 -21.95 8.47 3.96
CA GLY A 42 -22.72 7.23 3.83
C GLY A 42 -22.16 6.19 2.85
N PHE A 43 -21.08 6.53 2.14
CA PHE A 43 -20.36 5.65 1.21
C PHE A 43 -18.87 5.52 1.57
N GLU A 44 -18.53 5.76 2.84
CA GLU A 44 -17.16 5.71 3.32
C GLU A 44 -16.64 4.27 3.34
N ILE A 45 -15.44 4.07 2.82
CA ILE A 45 -14.75 2.79 2.93
C ILE A 45 -14.19 2.65 4.35
N GLU A 46 -14.45 1.52 5.01
CA GLU A 46 -13.82 1.19 6.28
C GLU A 46 -12.46 0.52 6.04
N TRP A 47 -11.40 1.20 6.45
CA TRP A 47 -10.01 0.79 6.30
C TRP A 47 -9.42 0.28 7.61
N VAL A 48 -8.63 -0.78 7.52
CA VAL A 48 -7.69 -1.21 8.55
C VAL A 48 -6.38 -0.45 8.32
N GLU A 49 -6.05 0.45 9.23
CA GLU A 49 -4.86 1.29 9.19
C GLU A 49 -3.81 0.78 10.17
N ASN A 50 -2.57 0.71 9.72
CA ASN A 50 -1.42 0.47 10.58
C ASN A 50 -0.19 1.12 9.94
N HIS A 51 0.36 2.15 10.59
CA HIS A 51 1.52 2.92 10.16
C HIS A 51 1.37 3.55 8.75
N GLY A 52 0.24 4.22 8.51
CA GLY A 52 -0.01 4.95 7.26
C GLY A 52 -0.27 4.07 6.04
N ILE A 53 -0.40 2.76 6.26
CA ILE A 53 -0.85 1.79 5.28
C ILE A 53 -2.30 1.41 5.60
N TYR A 54 -3.13 1.38 4.58
CA TYR A 54 -4.58 1.15 4.68
C TYR A 54 -4.99 0.01 3.76
N ILE A 55 -5.70 -0.98 4.31
CA ILE A 55 -6.34 -2.05 3.53
C ILE A 55 -7.82 -2.09 3.89
N PRO A 56 -8.75 -2.16 2.92
CA PRO A 56 -10.16 -2.09 3.23
C PRO A 56 -10.58 -3.35 3.97
N ARG A 57 -11.39 -3.16 5.01
CA ARG A 57 -11.85 -4.23 5.90
C ARG A 57 -12.77 -5.21 5.19
N MET A 58 -13.52 -4.73 4.20
CA MET A 58 -14.31 -5.51 3.25
C MET A 58 -13.69 -5.36 1.86
N PRO A 59 -13.69 -6.40 1.00
CA PRO A 59 -13.26 -6.25 -0.39
C PRO A 59 -14.14 -5.21 -1.09
N LEU A 60 -13.52 -4.34 -1.90
CA LEU A 60 -14.23 -3.26 -2.60
C LEU A 60 -15.13 -3.81 -3.72
N CYS A 61 -14.69 -4.90 -4.36
CA CYS A 61 -15.45 -5.62 -5.37
C CYS A 61 -15.09 -7.11 -5.37
N SER A 62 -15.92 -7.90 -6.04
CA SER A 62 -15.79 -9.35 -6.23
C SER A 62 -15.68 -9.71 -7.71
N HIS A 63 -15.39 -10.99 -8.01
CA HIS A 63 -15.23 -11.52 -9.37
C HIS A 63 -14.11 -10.86 -10.18
N VAL A 64 -13.10 -10.31 -9.48
CA VAL A 64 -12.00 -9.58 -10.10
C VAL A 64 -10.89 -10.52 -10.57
N SER A 65 -10.47 -10.37 -11.82
CA SER A 65 -9.25 -11.01 -12.34
C SER A 65 -8.03 -10.10 -12.15
N TYR A 66 -6.83 -10.64 -12.28
CA TYR A 66 -5.63 -9.80 -12.27
C TYR A 66 -5.58 -8.87 -13.48
N GLN A 67 -6.11 -9.29 -14.64
CA GLN A 67 -6.22 -8.41 -15.80
C GLN A 67 -7.14 -7.21 -15.54
N ASP A 68 -8.26 -7.41 -14.85
CA ASP A 68 -9.15 -6.31 -14.46
C ASP A 68 -8.42 -5.34 -13.52
N LEU A 69 -7.65 -5.86 -12.55
CA LEU A 69 -6.83 -5.03 -11.66
C LEU A 69 -5.79 -4.25 -12.45
N TRP A 70 -5.08 -4.89 -13.37
CA TRP A 70 -4.09 -4.21 -14.20
C TRP A 70 -4.68 -3.03 -14.97
N TYR A 71 -5.89 -3.18 -15.48
CA TYR A 71 -6.64 -2.12 -16.15
C TYR A 71 -7.05 -1.01 -15.17
N MET A 72 -7.53 -1.36 -13.97
CA MET A 72 -7.99 -0.41 -12.96
C MET A 72 -6.85 0.30 -12.19
N SER A 73 -5.71 -0.36 -11.99
CA SER A 73 -4.63 0.08 -11.08
C SER A 73 -3.30 0.39 -11.77
N GLY A 74 -3.18 0.15 -13.08
CA GLY A 74 -1.89 0.26 -13.77
C GLY A 74 -0.79 -0.64 -13.19
N LYS A 75 0.37 -0.67 -13.86
CA LYS A 75 1.49 -1.58 -13.54
C LYS A 75 2.25 -1.22 -12.26
N ASP A 76 2.35 0.07 -11.93
CA ASP A 76 3.29 0.61 -10.93
C ASP A 76 2.58 1.33 -9.76
N GLY A 77 1.31 1.01 -9.55
CA GLY A 77 0.43 1.67 -8.61
C GLY A 77 -0.14 2.99 -9.14
N ILE A 78 -1.34 3.36 -8.67
CA ILE A 78 -1.98 4.63 -9.02
C ILE A 78 -1.80 5.59 -7.85
N ARG A 79 -1.36 6.82 -8.15
CA ARG A 79 -1.49 7.90 -7.19
C ARG A 79 -2.92 8.39 -7.17
N VAL A 80 -3.59 8.22 -6.03
CA VAL A 80 -4.97 8.66 -5.82
C VAL A 80 -5.00 9.75 -4.77
N SER A 81 -5.77 10.81 -5.03
CA SER A 81 -6.03 11.83 -4.02
C SER A 81 -7.38 11.56 -3.38
N ILE A 82 -7.41 11.55 -2.04
CA ILE A 82 -8.62 11.33 -1.25
C ILE A 82 -8.59 12.35 -0.10
N ASP A 83 -9.60 13.20 -0.02
CA ASP A 83 -9.76 14.20 1.03
C ASP A 83 -8.52 15.09 1.22
N HIS A 84 -7.91 15.50 0.10
CA HIS A 84 -6.67 16.31 0.01
C HIS A 84 -5.35 15.57 0.33
N ASP A 85 -5.41 14.35 0.85
CA ASP A 85 -4.22 13.50 1.01
C ASP A 85 -3.91 12.75 -0.29
N LEU A 86 -2.64 12.45 -0.50
CA LEU A 86 -2.15 11.70 -1.66
C LEU A 86 -1.69 10.32 -1.22
N TYR A 87 -2.18 9.31 -1.92
CA TYR A 87 -1.90 7.91 -1.64
C TYR A 87 -1.30 7.21 -2.85
N GLU A 88 -0.39 6.27 -2.60
CA GLU A 88 0.01 5.25 -3.56
C GLU A 88 -0.90 4.03 -3.38
N MET A 89 -1.72 3.73 -4.38
CA MET A 89 -2.59 2.56 -4.41
C MET A 89 -1.91 1.41 -5.16
N ARG A 90 -1.74 0.27 -4.52
CA ARG A 90 -1.07 -0.91 -5.09
C ARG A 90 -1.70 -2.21 -4.62
N LEU A 91 -1.24 -3.32 -5.20
CA LEU A 91 -1.46 -4.64 -4.63
C LEU A 91 -0.45 -4.91 -3.50
N PRO A 92 -0.79 -5.75 -2.52
CA PRO A 92 0.19 -6.27 -1.58
C PRO A 92 1.27 -7.05 -2.33
N THR A 93 2.51 -6.95 -1.87
CA THR A 93 3.67 -7.68 -2.37
C THR A 93 4.08 -8.68 -1.31
N LEU A 94 3.97 -9.98 -1.61
CA LEU A 94 4.31 -11.06 -0.71
C LEU A 94 5.72 -11.58 -0.99
N GLY A 95 6.47 -11.89 0.06
CA GLY A 95 7.78 -12.54 0.01
C GLY A 95 7.63 -14.02 0.32
N TYR A 96 8.64 -14.84 0.06
CA TYR A 96 8.56 -16.29 0.29
C TYR A 96 8.54 -16.63 1.79
N PRO A 97 8.05 -17.82 2.21
CA PRO A 97 7.96 -18.18 3.64
C PRO A 97 9.27 -18.06 4.42
N LYS A 98 10.42 -18.28 3.76
CA LYS A 98 11.76 -18.14 4.37
C LYS A 98 12.30 -16.70 4.34
N LYS A 99 11.71 -15.84 3.52
CA LYS A 99 12.09 -14.45 3.30
C LYS A 99 10.81 -13.61 3.17
N PRO A 100 10.09 -13.39 4.29
CA PRO A 100 8.84 -12.63 4.26
C PRO A 100 9.13 -11.19 3.84
N SER A 101 8.23 -10.66 3.02
CA SER A 101 8.25 -9.25 2.59
C SER A 101 7.87 -8.31 3.75
N PRO A 102 8.09 -7.00 3.58
CA PRO A 102 7.44 -5.98 4.40
C PRO A 102 5.94 -6.17 4.61
N ASP A 103 5.18 -6.48 3.56
CA ASP A 103 3.72 -6.60 3.67
C ASP A 103 3.32 -7.87 4.43
N ASP A 104 4.06 -8.98 4.30
CA ASP A 104 3.83 -10.17 5.13
C ASP A 104 3.96 -9.82 6.63
N ARG A 105 4.96 -9.02 6.99
CA ARG A 105 5.16 -8.56 8.36
C ARG A 105 4.06 -7.61 8.80
N TRP A 106 3.59 -6.74 7.91
CA TRP A 106 2.46 -5.85 8.16
C TRP A 106 1.19 -6.66 8.48
N PHE A 107 0.87 -7.68 7.67
CA PHE A 107 -0.29 -8.55 7.92
C PHE A 107 -0.19 -9.31 9.24
N GLU A 108 0.99 -9.84 9.59
CA GLU A 108 1.21 -10.51 10.88
C GLU A 108 1.11 -9.51 12.06
N ALA A 109 1.58 -8.27 11.91
CA ALA A 109 1.45 -7.23 12.93
C ALA A 109 -0.02 -6.83 13.18
N VAL A 110 -0.79 -6.58 12.12
CA VAL A 110 -2.23 -6.29 12.21
C VAL A 110 -2.98 -7.42 12.90
N LYS A 111 -2.67 -8.66 12.54
CA LYS A 111 -3.31 -9.85 13.11
C LYS A 111 -2.95 -10.06 14.58
N ALA A 112 -1.72 -9.76 14.99
CA ALA A 112 -1.30 -9.88 16.38
C ALA A 112 -1.98 -8.84 17.29
N ASP A 113 -2.44 -7.74 16.71
CA ASP A 113 -3.03 -6.62 17.42
C ASP A 113 -4.57 -6.68 17.45
N VAL A 114 -5.21 -7.06 16.34
CA VAL A 114 -6.67 -7.18 16.24
C VAL A 114 -7.05 -8.54 15.62
N GLU A 115 -7.67 -9.41 16.41
CA GLU A 115 -8.24 -10.67 15.93
C GLU A 115 -9.45 -10.42 15.02
N ASP A 116 -9.61 -11.27 13.98
CA ASP A 116 -10.76 -11.30 13.07
C ASP A 116 -11.16 -9.94 12.48
N VAL A 117 -10.16 -9.08 12.22
CA VAL A 117 -10.40 -7.73 11.67
C VAL A 117 -11.02 -7.77 10.27
N TRP A 118 -10.73 -8.79 9.46
CA TRP A 118 -11.16 -8.87 8.07
C TRP A 118 -12.60 -9.40 7.93
N LEU A 119 -13.47 -8.67 7.25
CA LEU A 119 -14.80 -9.15 6.86
C LEU A 119 -14.72 -10.07 5.64
N MET A 120 -15.70 -10.95 5.44
CA MET A 120 -15.67 -11.98 4.37
C MET A 120 -14.40 -12.85 4.42
N GLU A 121 -14.10 -13.38 5.62
CA GLU A 121 -12.99 -14.32 5.83
C GLU A 121 -13.07 -15.48 4.82
N GLY A 122 -11.93 -15.85 4.24
CA GLY A 122 -11.87 -16.88 3.20
C GLY A 122 -11.95 -16.35 1.76
N MET A 123 -12.28 -15.07 1.54
CA MET A 123 -12.09 -14.46 0.22
C MET A 123 -10.60 -14.40 -0.13
N LYS A 124 -10.31 -14.73 -1.38
CA LYS A 124 -9.00 -14.61 -1.97
C LYS A 124 -8.83 -13.20 -2.54
N ILE A 125 -7.64 -12.66 -2.43
CA ILE A 125 -7.26 -11.38 -3.01
C ILE A 125 -5.98 -11.58 -3.83
N TRP A 126 -5.80 -10.73 -4.83
CA TRP A 126 -4.60 -10.73 -5.65
C TRP A 126 -3.44 -10.02 -4.94
N ALA A 127 -2.25 -10.58 -5.05
CA ALA A 127 -0.98 -9.99 -4.64
C ALA A 127 0.11 -10.22 -5.68
N GLU A 128 1.09 -9.33 -5.68
CA GLU A 128 2.37 -9.61 -6.32
C GLU A 128 3.22 -10.51 -5.41
N GLN A 129 4.05 -11.35 -6.01
CA GLN A 129 5.02 -12.18 -5.33
C GLN A 129 6.40 -11.66 -5.71
N GLU A 130 7.23 -11.34 -4.71
CA GLU A 130 8.64 -10.99 -4.93
C GLU A 130 9.32 -12.08 -5.78
N PRO A 131 10.23 -11.70 -6.70
CA PRO A 131 10.96 -12.69 -7.47
C PRO A 131 11.75 -13.60 -6.53
N GLU A 132 11.83 -14.89 -6.87
CA GLU A 132 12.80 -15.78 -6.23
C GLU A 132 14.22 -15.28 -6.56
N GLU A 133 15.26 -15.77 -5.88
CA GLU A 133 16.65 -15.27 -5.99
C GLU A 133 17.22 -15.25 -7.43
N ASP A 134 16.50 -15.82 -8.40
CA ASP A 134 16.79 -15.75 -9.82
C ASP A 134 16.25 -14.45 -10.47
N PRO A 135 17.13 -13.55 -10.94
CA PRO A 135 16.77 -12.28 -11.57
C PRO A 135 15.99 -12.41 -12.90
N PHE A 136 15.83 -13.62 -13.45
CA PHE A 136 15.04 -13.87 -14.65
C PHE A 136 13.57 -14.22 -14.38
N HIS A 137 13.17 -14.38 -13.11
CA HIS A 137 11.77 -14.58 -12.76
C HIS A 137 11.04 -13.22 -12.73
N CYS A 138 10.09 -13.03 -13.64
CA CYS A 138 9.17 -11.91 -13.59
C CYS A 138 8.38 -11.94 -12.26
N ARG A 139 7.99 -10.76 -11.74
CA ARG A 139 7.05 -10.70 -10.59
C ARG A 139 5.84 -11.58 -10.89
N ASN A 140 5.68 -12.61 -10.07
CA ASN A 140 4.55 -13.52 -10.17
C ASN A 140 3.35 -12.88 -9.50
N VAL A 141 2.16 -13.31 -9.89
CA VAL A 141 0.91 -12.88 -9.26
C VAL A 141 0.28 -14.09 -8.62
N VAL A 142 -0.15 -13.93 -7.38
CA VAL A 142 -0.76 -15.00 -6.59
C VAL A 142 -2.11 -14.55 -6.04
N LEU A 143 -3.02 -15.51 -5.88
CA LEU A 143 -4.17 -15.34 -5.01
C LEU A 143 -3.76 -15.77 -3.61
N PHE A 144 -4.11 -14.98 -2.58
CA PHE A 144 -3.91 -15.32 -1.17
C PHE A 144 -5.13 -14.91 -0.33
N THR A 145 -5.28 -15.50 0.85
CA THR A 145 -6.44 -15.28 1.73
C THR A 145 -5.99 -14.55 3.01
N LEU A 146 -6.77 -13.54 3.41
CA LEU A 146 -6.66 -12.89 4.71
C LEU A 146 -7.57 -13.61 5.72
N GLY A 147 -7.05 -13.90 6.92
CA GLY A 147 -7.74 -14.76 7.90
C GLY A 147 -7.07 -16.11 8.08
N ARG A 148 -7.54 -16.93 9.04
CA ARG A 148 -6.89 -18.13 9.65
C ARG A 148 -5.70 -18.70 8.87
N ARG A 149 -4.56 -18.82 9.56
CA ARG A 149 -3.43 -19.67 9.14
C ARG A 149 -3.96 -21.10 9.08
N ASP A 150 -4.47 -21.54 7.94
CA ASP A 150 -4.90 -22.92 7.78
C ASP A 150 -3.66 -23.79 7.89
N ARG A 151 -3.43 -24.37 9.08
CA ARG A 151 -2.34 -25.30 9.35
C ARG A 151 -2.41 -26.55 8.45
N ARG A 152 -3.53 -26.77 7.75
CA ARG A 152 -3.73 -27.88 6.80
C ARG A 152 -3.62 -27.44 5.33
N CYS A 153 -3.61 -26.14 5.04
CA CYS A 153 -3.45 -25.56 3.71
C CYS A 153 -2.48 -24.35 3.80
N PRO A 154 -1.18 -24.60 4.01
CA PRO A 154 -0.21 -23.51 4.27
C PRO A 154 -0.05 -22.53 3.10
N GLU A 155 -0.48 -22.91 1.90
CA GLU A 155 -0.28 -22.14 0.68
C GLU A 155 -1.48 -22.32 -0.25
N ILE A 156 -2.50 -21.47 -0.13
CA ILE A 156 -3.15 -21.01 -1.37
C ILE A 156 -2.43 -19.71 -1.72
N ARG A 157 -1.14 -19.82 -2.07
CA ARG A 157 -0.48 -18.91 -3.00
C ARG A 157 -0.42 -19.67 -4.31
N ARG A 158 -1.57 -19.75 -4.98
CA ARG A 158 -1.64 -20.45 -6.26
C ARG A 158 -1.38 -19.45 -7.36
N VAL A 159 -0.42 -19.78 -8.21
CA VAL A 159 -0.34 -19.18 -9.55
C VAL A 159 -1.66 -19.53 -10.24
N GLY A 160 -2.54 -18.53 -10.33
CA GLY A 160 -3.79 -18.63 -11.06
C GLY A 160 -3.56 -18.18 -12.50
N SER A 161 -4.46 -18.58 -13.41
CA SER A 161 -4.59 -17.83 -14.65
C SER A 161 -4.91 -16.38 -14.28
N LYS A 162 -4.23 -15.41 -14.89
CA LYS A 162 -4.43 -13.97 -14.63
C LYS A 162 -5.86 -13.52 -14.96
N ASP A 163 -6.60 -14.34 -15.73
CA ASP A 163 -7.95 -14.06 -16.21
C ASP A 163 -9.03 -14.76 -15.37
N ILE A 164 -8.64 -15.52 -14.34
CA ILE A 164 -9.61 -16.23 -13.50
C ILE A 164 -10.49 -15.23 -12.74
N ARG A 165 -11.80 -15.44 -12.83
CA ARG A 165 -12.83 -14.69 -12.09
C ARG A 165 -13.65 -15.68 -11.28
N ALA A 166 -13.89 -15.36 -10.01
CA ALA A 166 -14.75 -16.16 -9.15
C ALA A 166 -15.36 -15.32 -8.03
N ALA A 167 -16.53 -15.74 -7.55
CA ALA A 167 -17.25 -15.03 -6.48
C ALA A 167 -16.45 -14.89 -5.19
N ASN A 168 -15.51 -15.81 -4.92
CA ASN A 168 -14.63 -15.76 -3.77
C ASN A 168 -13.29 -15.08 -4.04
N ILE A 169 -13.13 -14.38 -5.17
CA ILE A 169 -11.97 -13.54 -5.48
C ILE A 169 -12.41 -12.09 -5.44
N GLY A 170 -11.76 -11.28 -4.62
CA GLY A 170 -12.09 -9.88 -4.41
C GLY A 170 -10.89 -8.94 -4.54
N TRP A 171 -11.19 -7.65 -4.62
CA TRP A 171 -10.18 -6.60 -4.65
C TRP A 171 -10.04 -5.96 -3.28
N ARG A 172 -8.82 -6.00 -2.74
CA ARG A 172 -8.41 -5.21 -1.57
C ARG A 172 -7.12 -4.48 -1.94
N PRO A 173 -7.20 -3.22 -2.41
CA PRO A 173 -6.00 -2.43 -2.61
C PRO A 173 -5.34 -2.12 -1.27
N MET A 174 -4.04 -1.89 -1.34
CA MET A 174 -3.25 -1.32 -0.26
C MET A 174 -2.99 0.15 -0.62
N LEU A 175 -3.46 1.08 0.22
CA LEU A 175 -3.15 2.50 0.10
C LEU A 175 -2.03 2.85 1.06
N GLU A 176 -1.07 3.62 0.58
CA GLU A 176 -0.02 4.19 1.42
C GLU A 176 -0.03 5.69 1.31
N CYS A 177 -0.13 6.39 2.45
CA CYS A 177 -0.05 7.83 2.44
C CYS A 177 1.37 8.29 2.07
N ILE A 178 1.45 9.13 1.02
CA ILE A 178 2.70 9.73 0.54
C ILE A 178 2.72 11.26 0.73
N SER A 179 1.65 11.86 1.26
CA SER A 179 1.55 13.28 1.62
C SER A 179 1.71 13.53 3.11
N LEU A 180 2.48 12.69 3.82
CA LEU A 180 2.66 12.85 5.28
C LEU A 180 3.14 14.27 5.63
N ASP A 181 2.51 14.89 6.62
CA ASP A 181 2.95 16.19 7.14
C ASP A 181 4.13 15.98 8.12
N PRO A 182 5.36 16.41 7.78
CA PRO A 182 6.52 16.17 8.62
C PRO A 182 6.40 16.83 10.00
N GLU A 183 5.66 17.93 10.12
CA GLU A 183 5.49 18.64 11.40
C GLU A 183 4.63 17.85 12.41
N GLN A 184 3.84 16.89 11.92
CA GLN A 184 3.00 16.02 12.75
C GLN A 184 3.69 14.70 13.12
N LEU A 185 4.89 14.44 12.58
CA LEU A 185 5.62 13.21 12.82
C LEU A 185 6.48 13.33 14.08
N ALA A 186 6.51 12.25 14.88
CA ALA A 186 7.37 12.20 16.04
C ALA A 186 8.85 12.02 15.64
N PRO A 187 9.80 12.65 16.35
CA PRO A 187 11.22 12.32 16.21
C PRO A 187 11.48 10.82 16.38
N GLY A 188 12.42 10.29 15.61
CA GLY A 188 12.73 8.86 15.51
C GLY A 188 11.85 8.07 14.54
N THR A 189 10.83 8.68 13.94
CA THR A 189 9.96 8.00 12.96
C THR A 189 10.76 7.56 11.74
N PRO A 190 10.76 6.27 11.37
CA PRO A 190 11.45 5.80 10.17
C PRO A 190 10.70 6.22 8.90
N LEU A 191 11.38 6.94 8.02
CA LEU A 191 10.81 7.56 6.83
C LEU A 191 11.63 7.30 5.58
N ARG A 192 10.93 7.22 4.46
CA ARG A 192 11.51 7.33 3.13
C ARG A 192 11.08 8.66 2.52
N VAL A 193 12.05 9.53 2.24
CA VAL A 193 11.82 10.86 1.68
C VAL A 193 12.28 10.87 0.22
N PHE A 194 11.40 11.28 -0.69
CA PHE A 194 11.69 11.44 -2.11
C PHE A 194 11.81 12.93 -2.43
N PHE A 195 12.95 13.34 -2.95
CA PHE A 195 13.30 14.74 -3.13
C PHE A 195 14.20 14.96 -4.36
N GLY A 196 14.35 16.23 -4.75
CA GLY A 196 15.26 16.63 -5.83
C GLY A 196 14.92 15.98 -7.17
N SER A 197 15.94 15.50 -7.89
CA SER A 197 15.82 14.87 -9.22
C SER A 197 15.76 13.35 -9.12
N HIS A 198 14.70 12.82 -8.49
CA HIS A 198 14.44 11.38 -8.27
C HIS A 198 15.37 10.73 -7.23
N THR A 199 15.71 11.46 -6.19
CA THR A 199 16.54 10.95 -5.10
C THR A 199 15.65 10.47 -3.97
N SER A 200 15.97 9.33 -3.37
CA SER A 200 15.30 8.83 -2.17
C SER A 200 16.30 8.59 -1.06
N ALA A 201 16.01 9.09 0.14
CA ALA A 201 16.76 8.83 1.36
C ALA A 201 15.90 8.05 2.36
N TYR A 202 16.52 7.11 3.05
CA TYR A 202 15.91 6.33 4.12
C TYR A 202 16.68 6.53 5.42
N GLY A 203 15.98 7.02 6.44
CA GLY A 203 16.50 7.24 7.78
C GLY A 203 15.37 7.42 8.79
N LYS A 204 15.72 7.84 10.00
CA LYS A 204 14.76 8.27 11.02
C LYS A 204 14.65 9.78 11.02
N LEU A 205 13.46 10.29 11.24
CA LEU A 205 13.23 11.73 11.40
C LEU A 205 13.97 12.24 12.63
N GLY A 206 14.98 13.10 12.44
CA GLY A 206 15.68 13.77 13.52
C GLY A 206 14.93 15.03 13.95
N ASP A 207 14.81 15.97 13.02
CA ASP A 207 14.22 17.29 13.26
C ASP A 207 13.51 17.84 12.01
N VAL A 208 12.57 18.77 12.23
CA VAL A 208 11.83 19.47 11.17
C VAL A 208 11.92 20.97 11.43
N THR A 209 12.52 21.69 10.48
CA THR A 209 12.61 23.15 10.53
C THR A 209 11.69 23.77 9.48
N LEU A 210 11.65 25.11 9.44
CA LEU A 210 10.88 25.84 8.43
C LEU A 210 11.34 25.53 6.99
N TYR A 211 12.63 25.20 6.81
CA TYR A 211 13.23 25.02 5.49
C TYR A 211 13.66 23.59 5.21
N ASP A 212 13.94 22.80 6.25
CA ASP A 212 14.63 21.53 6.10
C ASP A 212 13.98 20.41 6.92
N ILE A 213 14.13 19.17 6.42
CA ILE A 213 13.96 17.96 7.21
C ILE A 213 15.33 17.35 7.45
N VAL A 214 15.60 16.95 8.70
CA VAL A 214 16.80 16.22 9.07
C VAL A 214 16.45 14.75 9.20
N LEU A 215 17.12 13.90 8.40
CA LEU A 215 17.11 12.46 8.60
C LEU A 215 18.41 12.03 9.29
N GLU A 216 18.25 11.36 10.41
CA GLU A 216 19.31 10.70 11.19
C GLU A 216 19.29 9.19 10.95
N GLU A 217 20.31 8.49 11.45
CA GLU A 217 20.46 7.04 11.27
C GLU A 217 20.25 6.59 9.80
N LEU A 218 20.80 7.37 8.85
CA LEU A 218 20.64 7.10 7.43
C LEU A 218 21.09 5.68 7.08
N TYR A 219 20.16 4.92 6.52
CA TYR A 219 20.38 3.55 6.08
C TYR A 219 20.81 3.51 4.62
N SER A 220 20.17 4.31 3.77
CA SER A 220 20.50 4.39 2.35
C SER A 220 20.08 5.72 1.74
N ILE A 221 20.77 6.07 0.65
CA ILE A 221 20.39 7.12 -0.28
C ILE A 221 20.62 6.61 -1.69
N SER A 222 19.67 6.83 -2.60
CA SER A 222 19.75 6.25 -3.95
C SER A 222 20.87 6.85 -4.79
N GLN A 223 21.09 8.15 -4.66
CA GLN A 223 22.08 8.92 -5.43
C GLN A 223 22.35 10.26 -4.74
N TYR A 224 23.40 10.95 -5.17
CA TYR A 224 23.68 12.31 -4.73
C TYR A 224 22.70 13.30 -5.38
N ASP A 225 22.24 14.29 -4.60
CA ASP A 225 21.39 15.37 -5.05
C ASP A 225 21.76 16.68 -4.33
N PRO A 226 21.89 17.82 -5.03
CA PRO A 226 22.19 19.10 -4.41
C PRO A 226 21.16 19.57 -3.37
N ALA A 227 19.92 19.06 -3.44
CA ALA A 227 18.88 19.38 -2.47
C ALA A 227 19.05 18.66 -1.12
N GLY A 228 20.04 17.76 -1.01
CA GLY A 228 20.44 17.10 0.23
C GLY A 228 21.88 17.44 0.62
N SER A 229 22.09 17.83 1.88
CA SER A 229 23.41 18.13 2.45
C SER A 229 23.73 17.19 3.61
N PHE A 230 24.85 16.49 3.52
CA PHE A 230 25.32 15.59 4.59
C PHE A 230 26.02 16.39 5.69
N ILE A 231 25.57 16.24 6.93
CA ILE A 231 26.32 16.71 8.11
C ILE A 231 27.44 15.71 8.41
N ASP A 232 27.11 14.43 8.33
CA ASP A 232 28.02 13.30 8.53
C ASP A 232 27.57 12.08 7.70
N ARG A 233 28.13 10.90 7.95
CA ARG A 233 27.81 9.66 7.21
C ARG A 233 26.40 9.11 7.46
N LYS A 234 25.74 9.51 8.53
CA LYS A 234 24.45 9.02 9.01
C LYS A 234 23.38 10.10 9.09
N THR A 235 23.73 11.35 8.80
CA THR A 235 22.82 12.48 8.93
C THR A 235 22.79 13.30 7.65
N VAL A 236 21.59 13.48 7.09
CA VAL A 236 21.33 14.30 5.90
C VAL A 236 20.25 15.33 6.19
N ILE A 237 20.50 16.56 5.76
CA ILE A 237 19.54 17.67 5.76
C ILE A 237 18.97 17.76 4.35
N ILE A 238 17.65 17.77 4.23
CA ILE A 238 16.94 17.81 2.94
C ILE A 238 16.12 19.10 2.88
N ASP A 239 16.33 19.90 1.83
CA ASP A 239 15.52 21.09 1.56
C ASP A 239 14.07 20.69 1.33
N ARG A 240 13.18 21.18 2.20
CA ARG A 240 11.75 20.85 2.21
C ARG A 240 11.05 21.26 0.92
N SER A 241 11.51 22.31 0.25
CA SER A 241 10.95 22.76 -1.03
C SER A 241 11.22 21.80 -2.18
N SER A 242 12.24 20.93 -2.04
CA SER A 242 12.60 19.91 -3.02
C SER A 242 11.88 18.58 -2.81
N ILE A 243 11.18 18.42 -1.67
CA ILE A 243 10.49 17.18 -1.33
C ILE A 243 9.30 17.01 -2.26
N GLN A 244 9.30 15.89 -2.98
CA GLN A 244 8.21 15.52 -3.86
C GLN A 244 7.10 14.80 -3.08
N TYR A 245 7.49 13.90 -2.18
CA TYR A 245 6.59 13.17 -1.28
C TYR A 245 7.39 12.44 -0.18
N LEU A 246 6.75 12.09 0.92
CA LEU A 246 7.34 11.30 2.00
C LEU A 246 6.36 10.25 2.53
N ARG A 247 6.88 9.10 2.90
CA ARG A 247 6.11 7.97 3.43
C ARG A 247 6.84 7.30 4.58
N TYR A 248 6.10 6.53 5.38
CA TYR A 248 6.72 5.63 6.36
C TYR A 248 7.62 4.62 5.65
N ASP A 249 8.73 4.28 6.28
CA ASP A 249 9.58 3.22 5.75
C ASP A 249 8.90 1.84 5.87
N ARG A 250 9.12 0.99 4.86
CA ARG A 250 8.56 -0.37 4.78
C ARG A 250 9.47 -1.43 5.44
N GLY A 251 10.70 -1.09 5.83
CA GLY A 251 11.65 -2.03 6.43
C GLY A 251 12.32 -2.96 5.43
N GLU A 252 12.81 -2.41 4.32
CA GLU A 252 13.60 -3.10 3.27
C GLU A 252 15.02 -3.46 3.75
#